data_AF-H1YEV5-F1
#
_entry.id   AF-H1YEV5-F1
#
_cell.length_a   1.000
_cell.length_b   1.000
_cell.length_c   1.000
_cell.angle_alpha   90.00
_cell.angle_beta   90.00
_cell.angle_gamma   90.00
#
_symmetry.space_group_name_H-M   'P 1'
#
loop_
_entity.id
_entity.type
_entity.pdbx_description
1 polymer ?
#
loop_
_entity_poly.entity_id
_entity_poly.type
_entity_poly.pdbx_seq_one_letter_code
_entity_poly.pdbx_strand_id
1 'polypeptide(L)'
;MKNKKTISLLFCLSLLVAGCKREVIAPQTKAALLSVSSGSRSLAITPATFNWETVDWMPTPPGQSQIPPPWIGQGSLSSLYGADVINDHKAADGWVLLYNTFDANATGNLVNPYFILYNRYRGIMRIYLYTTTSFVYPSTYIVDGLKVISNQSSSMLNFMGSDIIDANSSKNQTSFSQIEPAPSDGSAPLASNKWYMLQYEIAYDPQIANFSYQDIQLSWFVNFNSVSTISLGGTETGTIKTAAGSPSDPLNAALQNGGTVAGKAAVSFIGSNVLSNLSQTGAVNNKIGMKNEVFSKIKDGVSSALSGAIGNIPGAIVGIFSAIIGGNSDSTPTMNLNLNSTINLNGTQTTKGSFPSSPTSVYVPGSIITSSAQNFIPLYNKPLGVFNLKSRPHVLARLNHTPDADGYYITEYFLNSQMDQLIVTNPDLINTSTTGAYIAQMNEAIVLIDPNTTFYSVKNGINVESIGGHTAFTQSITDGELDQMSTGYYAPYYVPTVAVRISFQLVPNNGAPASTFVKTFLADLDTIGGY
;
A
#
# COMPACT_ATOMS: atom_id res chain seq x y z
N MET A 1 61.34 -30.91 71.65
CA MET A 1 61.50 -32.17 70.88
C MET A 1 60.22 -32.99 70.95
N LYS A 2 59.73 -33.50 69.81
CA LYS A 2 58.57 -34.40 69.61
C LYS A 2 57.20 -33.76 69.90
N ASN A 3 56.11 -34.02 69.18
CA ASN A 3 55.87 -34.75 67.95
C ASN A 3 54.46 -34.37 67.43
N LYS A 4 54.28 -34.56 66.13
CA LYS A 4 53.05 -34.64 65.32
C LYS A 4 51.83 -35.25 66.06
N LYS A 5 50.62 -34.88 65.65
CA LYS A 5 49.69 -35.80 64.94
C LYS A 5 48.40 -35.12 64.44
N THR A 6 48.20 -35.29 63.15
CA THR A 6 46.97 -35.31 62.34
C THR A 6 45.87 -36.15 62.99
N ILE A 7 44.60 -35.79 62.80
CA ILE A 7 43.48 -36.71 62.50
C ILE A 7 42.34 -35.90 61.85
N SER A 8 41.84 -36.47 60.75
CA SER A 8 40.68 -36.10 59.96
C SER A 8 39.62 -37.19 60.18
N LEU A 9 38.33 -36.87 60.35
CA LEU A 9 37.25 -37.84 60.09
C LEU A 9 35.85 -37.21 59.91
N LEU A 10 35.31 -37.47 58.70
CA LEU A 10 33.93 -37.77 58.26
C LEU A 10 32.68 -37.08 58.84
N PHE A 11 32.04 -36.28 57.97
CA PHE A 11 30.74 -36.49 57.30
C PHE A 11 29.77 -37.61 57.76
N CYS A 12 28.51 -37.22 58.07
CA CYS A 12 27.23 -37.68 57.48
C CYS A 12 26.04 -37.11 58.29
N LEU A 13 25.24 -36.17 57.74
CA LEU A 13 24.01 -36.35 56.94
C LEU A 13 22.73 -36.51 57.79
N SER A 14 21.86 -35.48 57.82
CA SER A 14 20.42 -35.53 57.51
C SER A 14 19.59 -34.36 58.09
N LEU A 15 18.98 -33.58 57.17
CA LEU A 15 17.56 -33.20 57.06
C LEU A 15 16.74 -32.68 58.27
N LEU A 16 16.14 -31.48 58.06
CA LEU A 16 14.73 -31.05 58.30
C LEU A 16 14.51 -29.77 59.15
N VAL A 17 13.87 -28.80 58.46
CA VAL A 17 12.78 -27.89 58.89
C VAL A 17 12.99 -27.01 60.13
N ALA A 18 13.03 -25.69 59.89
CA ALA A 18 12.60 -24.71 60.88
C ALA A 18 11.65 -23.69 60.21
N GLY A 19 10.37 -23.80 60.59
CA GLY A 19 9.30 -22.90 60.19
C GLY A 19 9.31 -21.58 60.97
N CYS A 20 8.87 -20.52 60.28
CA CYS A 20 8.63 -19.19 60.84
C CYS A 20 7.44 -19.18 61.80
N LYS A 21 7.60 -18.54 62.96
CA LYS A 21 6.49 -18.09 63.80
C LYS A 21 6.02 -16.70 63.37
N ARG A 22 4.71 -16.51 63.44
CA ARG A 22 3.91 -15.37 62.96
C ARG A 22 3.89 -14.27 64.01
N GLU A 23 4.25 -13.04 63.64
CA GLU A 23 3.93 -11.83 64.43
C GLU A 23 2.75 -11.08 63.80
N VAL A 24 1.87 -10.60 64.68
CA VAL A 24 0.60 -9.93 64.38
C VAL A 24 0.86 -8.43 64.27
N ILE A 25 0.55 -7.84 63.11
CA ILE A 25 0.63 -6.40 62.88
C ILE A 25 -0.74 -5.77 63.21
N ALA A 26 -0.74 -4.78 64.10
CA ALA A 26 -1.91 -3.98 64.47
C ALA A 26 -2.40 -3.09 63.31
N PRO A 27 -3.71 -2.83 63.17
CA PRO A 27 -4.24 -2.05 62.05
C PRO A 27 -4.02 -0.56 62.30
N GLN A 28 -3.09 0.05 61.55
CA GLN A 28 -3.00 1.51 61.46
C GLN A 28 -3.97 2.06 60.41
N THR A 29 -4.58 3.17 60.78
CA THR A 29 -5.69 3.88 60.18
C THR A 29 -5.44 4.38 58.76
N LYS A 30 -6.47 4.25 57.90
CA LYS A 30 -6.58 4.84 56.55
C LYS A 30 -6.58 6.39 56.61
N ALA A 31 -5.43 7.02 56.85
CA ALA A 31 -5.30 8.47 56.70
C ALA A 31 -3.88 8.97 56.35
N ALA A 32 -2.88 8.10 56.15
CA ALA A 32 -1.50 8.52 55.89
C ALA A 32 -0.84 7.79 54.69
N LEU A 33 -1.61 7.42 53.67
CA LEU A 33 -1.10 6.88 52.38
C LEU A 33 -1.44 7.78 51.17
N LEU A 34 -1.79 9.04 51.43
CA LEU A 34 -1.89 10.07 50.39
C LEU A 34 -0.67 11.01 50.47
N SER A 35 0.50 10.51 50.06
CA SER A 35 1.54 11.35 49.45
C SER A 35 2.69 10.47 48.92
N VAL A 36 2.37 9.55 48.00
CA VAL A 36 3.35 9.21 46.96
C VAL A 36 2.94 10.04 45.77
N SER A 37 3.72 11.06 45.46
CA SER A 37 3.59 11.78 44.20
C SER A 37 3.66 10.75 43.07
N SER A 38 2.52 10.48 42.46
CA SER A 38 2.45 9.81 41.16
C SER A 38 3.12 10.73 40.15
N GLY A 39 4.45 10.63 40.06
CA GLY A 39 5.22 11.19 38.97
C GLY A 39 4.80 10.47 37.71
N SER A 40 3.80 11.04 37.03
CA SER A 40 3.40 10.68 35.67
C SER A 40 4.65 10.68 34.79
N ARG A 41 5.16 9.50 34.44
CA ARG A 41 6.05 9.41 33.29
C ARG A 41 5.18 9.25 32.06
N SER A 42 4.83 10.38 31.44
CA SER A 42 4.46 10.41 30.03
C SER A 42 5.64 9.81 29.25
N LEU A 43 5.42 8.66 28.60
CA LEU A 43 6.43 8.02 27.75
C LEU A 43 6.20 8.35 26.26
N ALA A 44 5.00 8.84 25.93
CA ALA A 44 4.63 9.21 24.59
C ALA A 44 5.32 10.53 24.22
N ILE A 45 6.05 10.53 23.12
CA ILE A 45 6.72 11.71 22.60
C ILE A 45 5.87 12.26 21.46
N THR A 46 5.40 13.49 21.59
CA THR A 46 4.78 14.18 20.45
C THR A 46 5.89 14.69 19.54
N PRO A 47 5.94 14.29 18.26
CA PRO A 47 6.92 14.80 17.32
C PRO A 47 6.92 16.33 17.20
N ALA A 48 8.06 16.92 16.87
CA ALA A 48 8.08 18.32 16.42
C ALA A 48 7.27 18.46 15.13
N THR A 49 6.60 19.58 14.95
CA THR A 49 5.88 19.92 13.72
C THR A 49 6.73 20.89 12.89
N PHE A 50 6.52 20.90 11.57
CA PHE A 50 7.10 21.88 10.65
C PHE A 50 6.20 22.02 9.43
N ASN A 51 6.33 23.13 8.71
CA ASN A 51 5.64 23.31 7.43
C ASN A 51 6.53 22.77 6.29
N TRP A 52 6.23 21.57 5.81
CA TRP A 52 7.03 20.89 4.79
C TRP A 52 6.95 21.54 3.40
N GLU A 53 5.92 22.34 3.14
CA GLU A 53 5.72 23.02 1.84
C GLU A 53 6.63 24.23 1.67
N THR A 54 6.99 24.88 2.77
CA THR A 54 7.66 26.20 2.75
C THR A 54 9.00 26.21 3.45
N VAL A 55 9.45 25.06 3.96
CA VAL A 55 10.72 24.97 4.67
C VAL A 55 11.90 25.07 3.69
N ASP A 56 12.82 26.00 3.94
CA ASP A 56 14.07 26.11 3.17
C ASP A 56 15.05 24.98 3.56
N TRP A 57 15.08 24.61 4.83
CA TRP A 57 15.96 23.59 5.42
C TRP A 57 15.24 22.81 6.50
N MET A 58 15.35 21.48 6.46
CA MET A 58 14.72 20.63 7.47
C MET A 58 15.16 21.00 8.89
N PRO A 59 14.30 20.84 9.91
CA PRO A 59 14.65 21.15 11.30
C PRO A 59 15.79 20.26 11.81
N THR A 60 17.01 20.81 11.88
CA THR A 60 18.21 20.12 12.38
C THR A 60 18.77 20.84 13.60
N PRO A 61 19.37 20.12 14.56
CA PRO A 61 19.97 20.74 15.74
C PRO A 61 21.19 21.61 15.38
N PRO A 62 21.52 22.61 16.21
CA PRO A 62 22.70 23.46 16.01
C PRO A 62 23.99 22.64 15.87
N GLY A 63 24.81 22.99 14.89
CA GLY A 63 26.09 22.33 14.62
C GLY A 63 26.00 21.13 13.67
N GLN A 64 24.80 20.67 13.31
CA GLN A 64 24.61 19.72 12.21
C GLN A 64 24.52 20.45 10.86
N SER A 65 25.06 19.84 9.80
CA SER A 65 24.87 20.31 8.43
C SER A 65 23.38 20.41 8.08
N GLN A 66 23.00 21.51 7.44
CA GLN A 66 21.64 21.71 6.99
C GLN A 66 21.24 20.64 5.96
N ILE A 67 20.00 20.16 6.06
CA ILE A 67 19.43 19.16 5.17
C ILE A 67 18.38 19.86 4.31
N PRO A 68 18.52 19.89 2.97
CA PRO A 68 17.51 20.47 2.10
C PRO A 68 16.23 19.62 2.11
N PRO A 69 15.06 20.19 1.80
CA PRO A 69 13.83 19.41 1.68
C PRO A 69 13.91 18.40 0.52
N PRO A 70 13.06 17.34 0.49
CA PRO A 70 13.17 16.28 -0.52
C PRO A 70 12.95 16.73 -1.97
N TRP A 71 12.30 17.88 -2.16
CA TRP A 71 11.82 18.35 -3.46
C TRP A 71 12.89 19.08 -4.29
N ILE A 72 13.90 19.67 -3.63
CA ILE A 72 14.86 20.56 -4.27
C ILE A 72 16.23 20.49 -3.60
N GLY A 73 17.29 20.78 -4.35
CA GLY A 73 18.66 20.82 -3.85
C GLY A 73 19.39 19.49 -4.00
N GLN A 74 20.57 19.43 -3.40
CA GLN A 74 21.45 18.27 -3.48
C GLN A 74 20.81 17.06 -2.77
N GLY A 75 20.85 15.90 -3.43
CA GLY A 75 20.28 14.67 -2.88
C GLY A 75 18.74 14.63 -2.90
N SER A 76 18.08 15.55 -3.61
CA SER A 76 16.63 15.55 -3.80
C SER A 76 16.14 14.36 -4.64
N LEU A 77 14.83 14.19 -4.67
CA LEU A 77 14.13 13.11 -5.38
C LEU A 77 14.05 13.32 -6.90
N SER A 78 14.54 14.45 -7.43
CA SER A 78 14.32 14.86 -8.81
C SER A 78 14.97 13.98 -9.87
N SER A 79 15.98 13.19 -9.50
CA SER A 79 16.57 12.21 -10.43
C SER A 79 15.77 10.91 -10.53
N LEU A 80 14.86 10.65 -9.59
CA LEU A 80 14.04 9.44 -9.51
C LEU A 80 12.62 9.67 -10.05
N TYR A 81 12.03 10.82 -9.72
CA TYR A 81 10.63 11.10 -9.95
C TYR A 81 10.40 12.36 -10.80
N GLY A 82 9.29 12.39 -11.54
CA GLY A 82 8.86 13.55 -12.31
C GLY A 82 8.24 14.66 -11.43
N ALA A 83 8.06 15.84 -12.02
CA ALA A 83 7.49 17.01 -11.34
C ALA A 83 6.08 16.77 -10.77
N ASP A 84 5.32 15.88 -11.39
CA ASP A 84 4.00 15.39 -10.97
C ASP A 84 4.01 14.64 -9.64
N VAL A 85 5.15 14.07 -9.23
CA VAL A 85 5.34 13.43 -7.92
C VAL A 85 6.06 14.37 -6.96
N ILE A 86 7.09 15.08 -7.45
CA ILE A 86 7.88 16.02 -6.63
C ILE A 86 6.98 17.10 -6.04
N ASN A 87 6.07 17.67 -6.83
CA ASN A 87 5.22 18.77 -6.39
C ASN A 87 3.90 18.30 -5.74
N ASP A 88 3.63 17.00 -5.78
CA ASP A 88 2.46 16.38 -5.15
C ASP A 88 2.65 16.22 -3.64
N HIS A 89 2.71 17.33 -2.90
CA HIS A 89 2.87 17.32 -1.45
C HIS A 89 2.08 18.44 -0.76
N LYS A 90 1.17 19.11 -1.47
CA LYS A 90 0.47 20.29 -0.93
C LYS A 90 -0.59 19.93 0.10
N ALA A 91 -0.60 20.67 1.21
CA ALA A 91 -1.59 20.53 2.28
C ALA A 91 -3.01 20.79 1.79
N ALA A 92 -3.19 21.75 0.86
CA ALA A 92 -4.48 22.03 0.23
C ALA A 92 -5.06 20.79 -0.48
N ASP A 93 -4.21 19.95 -1.05
CA ASP A 93 -4.57 18.71 -1.75
C ASP A 93 -4.74 17.51 -0.80
N GLY A 94 -4.77 17.75 0.52
CA GLY A 94 -5.04 16.75 1.54
C GLY A 94 -3.81 16.10 2.16
N TRP A 95 -2.60 16.55 1.84
CA TRP A 95 -1.39 16.06 2.51
C TRP A 95 -1.33 16.57 3.96
N VAL A 96 -1.09 15.67 4.90
CA VAL A 96 -0.87 15.98 6.32
C VAL A 96 0.39 15.31 6.82
N LEU A 97 1.09 15.97 7.74
CA LEU A 97 2.24 15.39 8.43
C LEU A 97 1.77 14.32 9.41
N LEU A 98 2.16 13.07 9.15
CA LEU A 98 1.77 11.91 9.94
C LEU A 98 2.78 11.62 11.05
N TYR A 99 4.07 11.57 10.70
CA TYR A 99 5.19 11.37 11.61
C TYR A 99 6.36 12.28 11.22
N ASN A 100 7.20 12.62 12.20
CA ASN A 100 8.41 13.38 11.98
C ASN A 100 9.48 13.01 13.01
N THR A 101 10.72 12.83 12.58
CA THR A 101 11.87 12.68 13.49
C THR A 101 12.86 13.84 13.41
N PHE A 102 12.60 14.84 12.57
CA PHE A 102 13.39 16.08 12.54
C PHE A 102 13.06 16.93 13.76
N ASP A 103 14.09 17.30 14.50
CA ASP A 103 13.97 18.11 15.70
C ASP A 103 15.16 19.07 15.81
N ALA A 104 14.87 20.37 15.72
CA ALA A 104 15.88 21.43 15.87
C ALA A 104 16.42 21.54 17.31
N ASN A 105 15.77 20.91 18.28
CA ASN A 105 16.18 20.92 19.68
C ASN A 105 16.80 19.58 20.13
N ALA A 106 17.06 18.67 19.18
CA ALA A 106 17.71 17.40 19.50
C ALA A 106 19.07 17.62 20.18
N THR A 107 19.39 16.79 21.17
CA THR A 107 20.63 16.90 21.96
C THR A 107 21.89 16.45 21.22
N GLY A 108 21.73 15.88 20.03
CA GLY A 108 22.82 15.44 19.16
C GLY A 108 22.35 15.33 17.72
N ASN A 109 23.30 15.06 16.81
CA ASN A 109 23.02 14.96 15.39
C ASN A 109 21.94 13.91 15.09
N LEU A 110 21.02 14.27 14.22
CA LEU A 110 19.99 13.38 13.70
C LEU A 110 20.65 12.30 12.83
N VAL A 111 20.33 11.04 13.13
CA VAL A 111 20.84 9.87 12.39
C VAL A 111 19.72 9.29 11.55
N ASN A 112 19.90 9.33 10.24
CA ASN A 112 18.94 8.86 9.23
C ASN A 112 17.48 9.32 9.49
N PRO A 113 17.24 10.65 9.64
CA PRO A 113 15.92 11.14 10.00
C PRO A 113 14.90 10.90 8.88
N TYR A 114 13.64 10.77 9.26
CA TYR A 114 12.52 10.62 8.34
C TYR A 114 11.32 11.46 8.75
N PHE A 115 10.43 11.69 7.79
CA PHE A 115 9.07 12.14 8.07
C PHE A 115 8.10 11.42 7.13
N ILE A 116 6.84 11.37 7.52
CA ILE A 116 5.79 10.67 6.77
C ILE A 116 4.69 11.66 6.47
N LEU A 117 4.32 11.79 5.21
CA LEU A 117 3.12 12.51 4.78
C LEU A 117 2.02 11.50 4.44
N TYR A 118 0.78 11.85 4.75
CA TYR A 118 -0.40 11.08 4.41
C TYR A 118 -1.38 11.96 3.63
N ASN A 119 -1.82 11.49 2.46
CA ASN A 119 -2.88 12.15 1.72
C ASN A 119 -4.23 11.58 2.13
N ARG A 120 -5.04 12.38 2.82
CA ARG A 120 -6.35 11.97 3.32
C ARG A 120 -7.39 11.75 2.21
N TYR A 121 -7.28 12.42 1.06
CA TYR A 121 -8.21 12.26 -0.06
C TYR A 121 -7.86 11.09 -0.96
N ARG A 122 -6.61 10.62 -0.94
CA ARG A 122 -6.15 9.51 -1.78
C ARG A 122 -5.86 8.24 -0.99
N GLY A 123 -5.74 8.31 0.33
CA GLY A 123 -5.30 7.15 1.11
C GLY A 123 -3.84 6.78 0.84
N ILE A 124 -3.02 7.71 0.35
CA ILE A 124 -1.61 7.47 0.02
C ILE A 124 -0.73 7.91 1.17
N MET A 125 0.15 7.03 1.63
CA MET A 125 1.20 7.33 2.61
C MET A 125 2.55 7.40 1.89
N ARG A 126 3.32 8.47 2.13
CA ARG A 126 4.69 8.64 1.65
C ARG A 126 5.67 8.80 2.78
N ILE A 127 6.68 7.94 2.80
CA ILE A 127 7.77 7.97 3.78
C ILE A 127 8.97 8.63 3.10
N TYR A 128 9.46 9.73 3.67
CA TYR A 128 10.64 10.43 3.22
C TYR A 128 11.78 10.14 4.19
N LEU A 129 12.76 9.35 3.75
CA LEU A 129 13.94 8.97 4.53
C LEU A 129 15.16 9.71 3.99
N TYR A 130 15.90 10.39 4.86
CA TYR A 130 17.19 10.98 4.53
C TYR A 130 18.32 10.15 5.14
N THR A 131 19.32 9.77 4.36
CA THR A 131 20.48 9.01 4.87
C THR A 131 21.61 9.94 5.30
N THR A 132 22.02 9.88 6.57
CA THR A 132 23.22 10.58 7.07
C THR A 132 24.39 9.62 7.29
N THR A 133 24.11 8.33 7.48
CA THR A 133 25.14 7.31 7.59
C THR A 133 25.80 7.08 6.23
N SER A 134 27.13 7.09 6.19
CA SER A 134 27.89 6.74 5.00
C SER A 134 27.84 5.23 4.76
N PHE A 135 27.25 4.82 3.65
CA PHE A 135 27.37 3.46 3.13
C PHE A 135 27.37 3.52 1.60
N VAL A 136 28.37 2.92 0.98
CA VAL A 136 28.53 2.87 -0.47
C VAL A 136 28.62 1.41 -0.86
N TYR A 137 27.55 0.90 -1.46
CA TYR A 137 27.52 -0.44 -2.02
C TYR A 137 27.19 -0.34 -3.51
N PRO A 138 27.83 -1.16 -4.37
CA PRO A 138 27.48 -1.23 -5.78
C PRO A 138 26.14 -1.98 -5.92
N SER A 139 25.05 -1.30 -5.60
CA SER A 139 23.68 -1.80 -5.75
C SER A 139 23.04 -1.19 -6.98
N THR A 140 22.24 -2.00 -7.67
CA THR A 140 21.50 -1.59 -8.86
C THR A 140 20.08 -1.15 -8.49
N TYR A 141 19.53 -1.64 -7.37
CA TYR A 141 18.15 -1.38 -6.96
C TYR A 141 17.97 -1.31 -5.44
N ILE A 142 17.00 -0.50 -5.04
CA ILE A 142 16.49 -0.43 -3.68
C ILE A 142 15.22 -1.27 -3.61
N VAL A 143 15.06 -1.97 -2.49
CA VAL A 143 13.89 -2.79 -2.20
C VAL A 143 13.33 -2.33 -0.87
N ASP A 144 12.10 -1.86 -0.86
CA ASP A 144 11.41 -1.47 0.35
C ASP A 144 10.18 -2.34 0.58
N GLY A 145 9.56 -2.16 1.74
CA GLY A 145 8.28 -2.78 2.01
C GLY A 145 7.64 -2.27 3.28
N LEU A 146 6.34 -2.53 3.37
CA LEU A 146 5.47 -2.17 4.49
C LEU A 146 4.80 -3.42 5.04
N LYS A 147 4.72 -3.52 6.37
CA LYS A 147 4.13 -4.62 7.09
C LYS A 147 3.17 -4.11 8.16
N VAL A 148 2.08 -4.82 8.33
CA VAL A 148 1.20 -4.72 9.50
C VAL A 148 1.60 -5.82 10.47
N ILE A 149 2.17 -5.44 11.60
CA ILE A 149 2.47 -6.35 12.71
C ILE A 149 1.29 -6.29 13.66
N SER A 150 0.49 -7.36 13.72
CA SER A 150 -0.77 -7.35 14.45
C SER A 150 -1.09 -8.71 15.06
N ASN A 151 -1.75 -8.72 16.23
CA ASN A 151 -2.42 -9.90 16.76
C ASN A 151 -3.89 -10.02 16.28
N GLN A 152 -4.40 -8.99 15.60
CA GLN A 152 -5.72 -8.94 14.95
C GLN A 152 -5.58 -8.99 13.42
N SER A 153 -6.62 -9.46 12.73
CA SER A 153 -6.68 -9.31 11.26
C SER A 153 -6.91 -7.84 10.89
N SER A 154 -6.19 -7.36 9.87
CA SER A 154 -6.38 -6.02 9.33
C SER A 154 -6.33 -6.03 7.81
N SER A 155 -7.20 -5.24 7.19
CA SER A 155 -7.34 -5.13 5.74
C SER A 155 -6.56 -3.95 5.14
N MET A 156 -5.80 -3.20 5.96
CA MET A 156 -5.15 -1.94 5.58
C MET A 156 -4.24 -2.04 4.35
N LEU A 157 -3.62 -3.20 4.11
CA LEU A 157 -2.73 -3.40 2.95
C LEU A 157 -3.40 -4.10 1.77
N ASN A 158 -4.71 -4.35 1.80
CA ASN A 158 -5.40 -5.10 0.73
C ASN A 158 -5.38 -4.39 -0.63
N PHE A 159 -5.18 -3.07 -0.66
CA PHE A 159 -5.06 -2.33 -1.92
C PHE A 159 -3.64 -2.36 -2.50
N MET A 160 -2.67 -2.91 -1.77
CA MET A 160 -1.28 -2.98 -2.19
C MET A 160 -1.02 -4.23 -3.01
N GLY A 161 -0.42 -4.05 -4.18
CA GLY A 161 0.23 -5.17 -4.86
C GLY A 161 -0.69 -6.15 -5.58
N SER A 162 -1.97 -5.83 -5.72
CA SER A 162 -2.92 -6.60 -6.53
C SER A 162 -3.75 -5.67 -7.41
N ASP A 163 -3.97 -6.08 -8.65
CA ASP A 163 -4.88 -5.38 -9.57
C ASP A 163 -6.34 -5.76 -9.32
N ILE A 164 -6.60 -7.00 -8.91
CA ILE A 164 -7.89 -7.49 -8.42
C ILE A 164 -7.79 -7.80 -6.92
N ILE A 165 -8.65 -7.18 -6.12
CA ILE A 165 -8.63 -7.24 -4.65
C ILE A 165 -9.56 -8.34 -4.16
N ASP A 166 -9.10 -9.12 -3.18
CA ASP A 166 -9.94 -10.10 -2.50
C ASP A 166 -10.44 -9.54 -1.16
N ALA A 167 -11.73 -9.19 -1.09
CA ALA A 167 -12.36 -8.68 0.14
C ALA A 167 -12.70 -9.77 1.17
N ASN A 168 -12.07 -10.94 1.08
CA ASN A 168 -12.16 -11.99 2.09
C ASN A 168 -11.14 -11.73 3.22
N SER A 169 -11.62 -11.53 4.44
CA SER A 169 -10.79 -11.23 5.61
C SER A 169 -9.74 -12.30 5.95
N SER A 170 -9.94 -13.55 5.54
CA SER A 170 -8.94 -14.63 5.66
C SER A 170 -7.75 -14.50 4.68
N LYS A 171 -7.88 -13.59 3.71
CA LYS A 171 -6.89 -13.29 2.67
C LYS A 171 -6.28 -11.90 2.84
N ASN A 172 -6.55 -11.24 3.97
CA ASN A 172 -6.00 -9.93 4.28
C ASN A 172 -4.47 -9.91 4.16
N GLN A 173 -3.97 -8.90 3.45
CA GLN A 173 -2.54 -8.72 3.22
C GLN A 173 -1.89 -8.09 4.45
N THR A 174 -0.82 -8.71 4.93
CA THR A 174 -0.06 -8.22 6.10
C THR A 174 1.30 -7.66 5.74
N SER A 175 1.77 -7.87 4.50
CA SER A 175 3.01 -7.27 4.01
C SER A 175 2.97 -7.01 2.51
N PHE A 176 3.77 -6.04 2.09
CA PHE A 176 4.05 -5.69 0.71
C PHE A 176 5.53 -5.35 0.58
N SER A 177 6.15 -5.71 -0.54
CA SER A 177 7.50 -5.26 -0.88
C SER A 177 7.54 -4.79 -2.32
N GLN A 178 8.38 -3.81 -2.63
CA GLN A 178 8.60 -3.33 -3.99
C GLN A 178 10.07 -3.02 -4.27
N ILE A 179 10.41 -3.03 -5.55
CA ILE A 179 11.65 -2.52 -6.08
C ILE A 179 11.40 -1.09 -6.55
N GLU A 180 12.25 -0.16 -6.13
CA GLU A 180 12.17 1.26 -6.50
C GLU A 180 12.81 1.54 -7.87
N PRO A 181 12.40 2.61 -8.57
CA PRO A 181 12.97 2.97 -9.87
C PRO A 181 14.45 3.32 -9.75
N ALA A 182 15.23 2.97 -10.78
CA ALA A 182 16.60 3.44 -10.88
C ALA A 182 16.65 4.91 -11.31
N PRO A 183 17.63 5.71 -10.82
CA PRO A 183 17.81 7.09 -11.24
C PRO A 183 17.83 7.26 -12.77
N SER A 184 17.14 8.31 -13.24
CA SER A 184 17.05 8.64 -14.66
C SER A 184 18.33 9.24 -15.23
N ASP A 185 19.16 9.84 -14.38
CA ASP A 185 20.44 10.48 -14.69
C ASP A 185 21.63 9.50 -14.72
N GLY A 186 21.39 8.21 -14.45
CA GLY A 186 22.43 7.18 -14.38
C GLY A 186 23.25 7.19 -13.09
N SER A 187 22.90 8.02 -12.10
CA SER A 187 23.52 7.99 -10.78
C SER A 187 23.26 6.67 -10.06
N ALA A 188 24.15 6.31 -9.13
CA ALA A 188 23.93 5.14 -8.30
C ALA A 188 22.66 5.35 -7.43
N PRO A 189 21.83 4.30 -7.25
CA PRO A 189 20.63 4.41 -6.42
C PRO A 189 21.00 4.67 -4.96
N LEU A 190 22.14 4.14 -4.49
CA LEU A 190 22.63 4.31 -3.13
C LEU A 190 23.63 5.47 -3.03
N ALA A 191 23.31 6.42 -2.17
CA ALA A 191 24.23 7.46 -1.71
C ALA A 191 23.90 7.88 -0.27
N SER A 192 24.91 8.40 0.44
CA SER A 192 24.70 9.20 1.64
C SER A 192 24.28 10.61 1.28
N ASN A 193 23.66 11.30 2.23
CA ASN A 193 23.13 12.66 2.06
C ASN A 193 22.12 12.76 0.91
N LYS A 194 21.23 11.76 0.82
CA LYS A 194 20.21 11.66 -0.23
C LYS A 194 18.86 11.27 0.36
N TRP A 195 17.81 11.79 -0.25
CA TRP A 195 16.43 11.44 0.04
C TRP A 195 15.99 10.18 -0.70
N TYR A 196 15.19 9.38 0.00
CA TYR A 196 14.45 8.24 -0.53
C TYR A 196 12.97 8.46 -0.20
N MET A 197 12.10 8.07 -1.13
CA MET A 197 10.65 8.15 -0.97
C MET A 197 10.06 6.77 -1.19
N LEU A 198 9.29 6.30 -0.23
CA LEU A 198 8.51 5.06 -0.30
C LEU A 198 7.04 5.43 -0.33
N GLN A 199 6.24 4.84 -1.21
CA GLN A 199 4.81 5.12 -1.33
C GLN A 199 3.96 3.86 -1.14
N TYR A 200 2.88 3.99 -0.35
CA TYR A 200 1.92 2.93 -0.11
C TYR A 200 0.48 3.47 -0.13
N GLU A 201 -0.42 2.75 -0.80
CA GLU A 201 -1.87 2.95 -0.72
C GLU A 201 -2.44 2.18 0.48
N ILE A 202 -3.15 2.87 1.35
CA ILE A 202 -3.74 2.30 2.56
C ILE A 202 -5.26 2.18 2.36
N ALA A 203 -5.78 0.96 2.45
CA ALA A 203 -7.21 0.69 2.47
C ALA A 203 -7.81 1.13 3.82
N TYR A 204 -9.08 1.56 3.83
CA TYR A 204 -9.76 1.84 5.08
C TYR A 204 -10.04 0.56 5.84
N ASP A 205 -9.70 0.53 7.12
CA ASP A 205 -10.03 -0.58 8.01
C ASP A 205 -10.84 -0.06 9.20
N PRO A 206 -12.15 -0.34 9.24
CA PRO A 206 -13.02 0.18 10.29
C PRO A 206 -12.71 -0.40 11.68
N GLN A 207 -11.95 -1.50 11.77
CA GLN A 207 -11.64 -2.13 13.06
C GLN A 207 -10.50 -1.43 13.81
N ILE A 208 -9.69 -0.62 13.12
CA ILE A 208 -8.51 0.05 13.70
C ILE A 208 -8.86 0.90 14.93
N ALA A 209 -10.02 1.55 14.91
CA ALA A 209 -10.52 2.35 16.04
C ALA A 209 -10.76 1.54 17.32
N ASN A 210 -10.88 0.20 17.20
CA ASN A 210 -11.09 -0.70 18.32
C ASN A 210 -9.79 -1.35 18.82
N PHE A 211 -8.67 -1.19 18.10
CA PHE A 211 -7.40 -1.80 18.45
C PHE A 211 -6.62 -0.95 19.44
N SER A 212 -5.98 -1.59 20.42
CA SER A 212 -4.97 -0.93 21.24
C SER A 212 -3.71 -0.68 20.41
N TYR A 213 -2.95 0.36 20.73
CA TYR A 213 -1.63 0.60 20.12
C TYR A 213 -0.63 -0.56 20.31
N GLN A 214 -0.91 -1.48 21.24
CA GLN A 214 -0.13 -2.68 21.50
C GLN A 214 -0.52 -3.86 20.60
N ASP A 215 -1.72 -3.83 20.03
CA ASP A 215 -2.27 -4.91 19.21
C ASP A 215 -1.84 -4.80 17.75
N ILE A 216 -1.46 -3.60 17.30
CA ILE A 216 -1.13 -3.33 15.91
C ILE A 216 -0.02 -2.27 15.75
N GLN A 217 0.89 -2.50 14.80
CA GLN A 217 1.95 -1.57 14.39
C GLN A 217 2.15 -1.61 12.88
N LEU A 218 2.58 -0.49 12.31
CA LEU A 218 3.12 -0.44 10.95
C LEU A 218 4.65 -0.52 11.02
N SER A 219 5.25 -1.39 10.22
CA SER A 219 6.69 -1.54 10.12
C SER A 219 7.12 -1.46 8.68
N TRP A 220 8.05 -0.57 8.35
CA TRP A 220 8.61 -0.44 7.02
C TRP A 220 10.10 -0.78 7.03
N PHE A 221 10.60 -1.26 5.91
CA PHE A 221 12.01 -1.56 5.73
C PHE A 221 12.49 -1.02 4.39
N VAL A 222 13.80 -0.77 4.32
CA VAL A 222 14.51 -0.49 3.08
C VAL A 222 15.77 -1.34 3.07
N ASN A 223 15.96 -2.05 1.97
CA ASN A 223 17.06 -2.93 1.66
C ASN A 223 17.65 -2.51 0.32
N PHE A 224 18.83 -3.06 0.01
CA PHE A 224 19.46 -2.88 -1.29
C PHE A 224 19.93 -4.21 -1.86
N ASN A 225 19.94 -4.30 -3.19
CA ASN A 225 20.37 -5.48 -3.91
C ASN A 225 20.96 -5.13 -5.28
N SER A 226 21.84 -5.98 -5.80
CA SER A 226 22.38 -5.88 -7.15
C SER A 226 21.80 -7.01 -8.00
N VAL A 227 20.90 -6.65 -8.92
CA VAL A 227 20.32 -7.57 -9.91
C VAL A 227 20.76 -7.09 -11.30
N SER A 228 21.27 -7.99 -12.15
CA SER A 228 21.82 -7.59 -13.45
C SER A 228 20.76 -7.25 -14.50
N THR A 229 19.62 -7.94 -14.50
CA THR A 229 18.53 -7.69 -15.46
C THR A 229 17.16 -7.99 -14.85
N ILE A 230 16.14 -7.21 -15.23
CA ILE A 230 14.74 -7.42 -14.84
C ILE A 230 13.87 -7.32 -16.09
N SER A 231 12.91 -8.24 -16.27
CA SER A 231 11.84 -8.10 -17.26
C SER A 231 10.46 -8.27 -16.63
N LEU A 232 9.48 -7.52 -17.14
CA LEU A 232 8.08 -7.54 -16.67
C LEU A 232 7.21 -8.38 -17.61
N GLY A 233 7.64 -9.60 -17.91
CA GLY A 233 6.84 -10.61 -18.62
C GLY A 233 6.84 -10.48 -20.15
N GLY A 234 7.46 -9.43 -20.69
CA GLY A 234 7.81 -9.33 -22.11
C GLY A 234 9.21 -9.86 -22.44
N THR A 235 9.56 -9.79 -23.73
CA THR A 235 10.85 -10.24 -24.28
C THR A 235 11.98 -9.25 -24.02
N GLU A 236 11.65 -7.98 -23.75
CA GLU A 236 12.63 -6.93 -23.52
C GLU A 236 13.08 -6.92 -22.06
N THR A 237 14.40 -6.88 -21.86
CA THR A 237 15.03 -6.71 -20.55
C THR A 237 15.52 -5.27 -20.43
N GLY A 238 15.33 -4.64 -19.27
CA GLY A 238 15.65 -3.22 -19.11
C GLY A 238 15.83 -2.79 -17.65
N THR A 239 16.18 -1.52 -17.46
CA THR A 239 16.24 -0.91 -16.13
C THR A 239 14.82 -0.64 -15.62
N ILE A 240 14.53 -0.97 -14.36
CA ILE A 240 13.25 -0.58 -13.74
C ILE A 240 13.19 0.95 -13.64
N LYS A 241 12.15 1.53 -14.25
CA LYS A 241 11.87 2.98 -14.27
C LYS A 241 10.57 3.36 -13.56
N THR A 242 9.95 2.40 -12.87
CA THR A 242 8.74 2.56 -12.04
C THR A 242 8.75 1.56 -10.89
N ALA A 243 8.07 1.82 -9.78
CA ALA A 243 8.03 0.86 -8.68
C ALA A 243 7.39 -0.48 -9.10
N ALA A 244 7.91 -1.60 -8.62
CA ALA A 244 7.39 -2.93 -8.95
C ALA A 244 7.44 -3.84 -7.73
N GLY A 245 6.29 -4.29 -7.26
CA GLY A 245 6.15 -4.97 -5.98
C GLY A 245 5.26 -6.21 -5.96
N SER A 246 5.22 -6.89 -4.83
CA SER A 246 4.43 -8.09 -4.61
C SER A 246 3.86 -8.09 -3.19
N PRO A 247 2.62 -8.58 -3.03
CA PRO A 247 2.09 -8.99 -1.74
C PRO A 247 2.98 -10.04 -1.06
N SER A 248 2.98 -10.05 0.28
CA SER A 248 3.39 -11.18 1.14
C SER A 248 4.90 -11.45 1.34
N ASP A 249 5.79 -10.50 1.04
CA ASP A 249 7.27 -10.59 1.11
C ASP A 249 8.06 -11.56 0.17
N PRO A 250 7.49 -12.38 -0.74
CA PRO A 250 8.29 -13.30 -1.56
C PRO A 250 9.27 -12.56 -2.48
N LEU A 251 8.97 -11.31 -2.88
CA LEU A 251 9.87 -10.49 -3.69
C LEU A 251 11.17 -10.17 -2.95
N ASN A 252 11.08 -9.60 -1.73
CA ASN A 252 12.26 -9.31 -0.93
C ASN A 252 13.01 -10.60 -0.59
N ALA A 253 12.31 -11.65 -0.13
CA ALA A 253 12.95 -12.93 0.18
C ALA A 253 13.73 -13.50 -1.01
N ALA A 254 13.16 -13.45 -2.21
CA ALA A 254 13.79 -14.00 -3.39
C ALA A 254 14.93 -13.14 -3.94
N LEU A 255 14.81 -11.80 -3.85
CA LEU A 255 15.92 -10.88 -4.11
C LEU A 255 17.08 -11.11 -3.15
N GLN A 256 16.80 -11.32 -1.85
CA GLN A 256 17.83 -11.57 -0.84
C GLN A 256 18.49 -12.94 -1.01
N ASN A 257 17.81 -13.95 -1.55
CA ASN A 257 18.33 -15.32 -1.64
C ASN A 257 18.96 -15.69 -3.01
N GLY A 258 18.95 -14.77 -3.99
CA GLY A 258 19.73 -14.93 -5.24
C GLY A 258 19.15 -15.93 -6.26
N GLY A 259 17.82 -16.08 -6.30
CA GLY A 259 17.14 -16.95 -7.26
C GLY A 259 16.47 -16.19 -8.42
N THR A 260 16.13 -16.92 -9.48
CA THR A 260 15.18 -16.42 -10.50
C THR A 260 13.80 -16.34 -9.87
N VAL A 261 13.27 -15.13 -9.76
CA VAL A 261 11.86 -14.93 -9.43
C VAL A 261 11.13 -14.97 -10.74
N ALA A 262 10.34 -16.00 -10.98
CA ALA A 262 9.23 -15.98 -11.92
C ALA A 262 7.96 -15.86 -11.07
N GLY A 263 7.55 -14.62 -10.79
CA GLY A 263 6.44 -14.33 -9.87
C GLY A 263 5.43 -13.39 -10.49
N LYS A 264 4.16 -13.53 -10.11
CA LYS A 264 3.18 -12.46 -10.30
C LYS A 264 3.59 -11.32 -9.37
N ALA A 265 3.85 -10.15 -9.92
CA ALA A 265 4.09 -8.95 -9.15
C ALA A 265 3.26 -7.81 -9.72
N ALA A 266 2.74 -6.98 -8.83
CA ALA A 266 2.08 -5.75 -9.20
C ALA A 266 3.09 -4.66 -9.49
N VAL A 267 3.02 -4.09 -10.68
CA VAL A 267 3.74 -2.89 -11.05
C VAL A 267 2.95 -1.70 -10.53
N SER A 268 3.58 -0.84 -9.73
CA SER A 268 3.00 0.42 -9.28
C SER A 268 3.53 1.57 -10.12
N PHE A 269 2.64 2.25 -10.85
CA PHE A 269 2.99 3.48 -11.54
C PHE A 269 2.66 4.68 -10.66
N ILE A 270 3.70 5.44 -10.31
CA ILE A 270 3.58 6.65 -9.49
C ILE A 270 3.84 7.87 -10.38
N GLY A 271 2.85 8.75 -10.47
CA GLY A 271 2.88 9.92 -11.34
C GLY A 271 2.51 9.60 -12.80
N SER A 272 1.84 10.53 -13.48
CA SER A 272 1.39 10.36 -14.86
C SER A 272 2.51 10.52 -15.89
N ASN A 273 3.54 11.31 -15.58
CA ASN A 273 4.69 11.53 -16.47
C ASN A 273 5.50 10.25 -16.70
N VAL A 274 5.36 9.27 -15.79
CA VAL A 274 6.00 7.97 -15.97
C VAL A 274 5.53 7.33 -17.28
N LEU A 275 4.23 7.39 -17.63
CA LEU A 275 3.71 6.74 -18.84
C LEU A 275 4.24 7.41 -20.13
N SER A 276 4.37 8.73 -20.15
CA SER A 276 4.98 9.43 -21.28
C SER A 276 6.48 9.13 -21.38
N ASN A 277 7.20 9.12 -20.26
CA ASN A 277 8.64 8.88 -20.22
C ASN A 277 9.00 7.44 -20.60
N LEU A 278 8.10 6.50 -20.33
CA LEU A 278 8.23 5.09 -20.68
C LEU A 278 7.80 4.78 -22.10
N SER A 279 7.13 5.69 -22.81
CA SER A 279 6.79 5.51 -24.23
C SER A 279 8.06 5.59 -25.11
N GLN A 280 8.12 4.80 -26.19
CA GLN A 280 9.14 4.92 -27.26
C GLN A 280 8.44 5.15 -28.61
N THR A 281 9.16 5.66 -29.60
CA THR A 281 8.71 5.76 -31.00
C THR A 281 9.14 4.53 -31.79
N GLY A 282 8.20 3.76 -32.36
CA GLY A 282 8.51 2.64 -33.27
C GLY A 282 7.58 1.42 -33.11
N ALA A 283 8.05 0.23 -33.48
CA ALA A 283 7.32 -1.04 -33.34
C ALA A 283 7.47 -1.70 -31.95
N VAL A 284 8.36 -1.17 -31.09
CA VAL A 284 8.60 -1.60 -29.71
C VAL A 284 8.36 -0.37 -28.81
N ASN A 285 7.25 -0.33 -28.06
CA ASN A 285 6.67 0.93 -27.57
C ASN A 285 6.57 1.08 -26.05
N ASN A 286 7.39 0.37 -25.25
CA ASN A 286 7.60 0.78 -23.86
C ASN A 286 8.98 0.41 -23.29
N LYS A 287 9.56 1.29 -22.47
CA LYS A 287 10.89 1.13 -21.84
C LYS A 287 10.93 0.15 -20.65
N ILE A 288 9.78 -0.44 -20.28
CA ILE A 288 9.65 -1.32 -19.11
C ILE A 288 9.53 -2.80 -19.46
N GLY A 289 9.56 -3.14 -20.75
CA GLY A 289 9.50 -4.52 -21.22
C GLY A 289 8.14 -5.21 -20.99
N MET A 290 7.06 -4.43 -20.94
CA MET A 290 5.68 -4.93 -20.99
C MET A 290 5.26 -5.19 -22.44
N LYS A 291 4.22 -5.99 -22.68
CA LYS A 291 3.60 -6.08 -24.02
C LYS A 291 3.02 -4.73 -24.43
N ASN A 292 3.29 -4.28 -25.66
CA ASN A 292 2.88 -2.95 -26.16
C ASN A 292 1.36 -2.72 -26.14
N GLU A 293 0.59 -3.76 -26.45
CA GLU A 293 -0.88 -3.69 -26.42
C GLU A 293 -1.40 -3.40 -25.01
N VAL A 294 -0.82 -4.04 -24.00
CA VAL A 294 -1.17 -3.82 -22.58
C VAL A 294 -0.79 -2.40 -22.17
N PHE A 295 0.43 -1.95 -22.49
CA PHE A 295 0.89 -0.60 -22.17
C PHE A 295 0.03 0.49 -22.82
N SER A 296 -0.38 0.30 -24.08
CA SER A 296 -1.24 1.27 -24.80
C SER A 296 -2.63 1.35 -24.17
N LYS A 297 -3.25 0.21 -23.83
CA LYS A 297 -4.54 0.17 -23.14
C LYS A 297 -4.50 0.84 -21.77
N ILE A 298 -3.41 0.69 -21.01
CA ILE A 298 -3.21 1.39 -19.74
C ILE A 298 -3.16 2.90 -19.98
N LYS A 299 -2.38 3.36 -20.97
CA LYS A 299 -2.27 4.77 -21.31
C LYS A 299 -3.63 5.37 -21.70
N ASP A 300 -4.41 4.65 -22.49
CA ASP A 300 -5.75 5.08 -22.92
C ASP A 300 -6.74 5.12 -21.76
N GLY A 301 -6.70 4.11 -20.87
CA GLY A 301 -7.51 4.06 -19.65
C GLY A 301 -7.21 5.21 -18.69
N VAL A 302 -5.92 5.52 -18.47
CA VAL A 302 -5.50 6.64 -17.63
C VAL A 302 -5.93 7.97 -18.25
N SER A 303 -5.73 8.13 -19.57
CA SER A 303 -6.14 9.33 -20.29
C SER A 303 -7.66 9.55 -20.21
N SER A 304 -8.44 8.47 -20.33
CA SER A 304 -9.90 8.51 -20.21
C SER A 304 -10.33 8.92 -18.80
N ALA A 305 -9.74 8.32 -17.75
CA ALA A 305 -10.02 8.69 -16.36
C ALA A 305 -9.66 10.16 -16.06
N LEU A 306 -8.54 10.65 -16.60
CA LEU A 306 -8.16 12.06 -16.49
C LEU A 306 -9.12 13.01 -17.18
N SER A 307 -9.61 12.64 -18.37
CA SER A 307 -10.64 13.44 -19.07
C SER A 307 -11.97 13.46 -18.32
N GLY A 308 -12.29 12.36 -17.61
CA GLY A 308 -13.52 12.21 -16.85
C GLY A 308 -13.56 12.98 -15.52
N ALA A 309 -12.39 13.16 -14.90
CA ALA A 309 -12.24 13.88 -13.63
C ALA A 309 -12.75 15.34 -13.66
N ILE A 310 -12.98 15.91 -14.85
CA ILE A 310 -13.40 17.31 -15.04
C ILE A 310 -14.92 17.46 -15.25
N GLY A 311 -15.71 16.38 -15.37
CA GLY A 311 -17.16 16.56 -15.49
C GLY A 311 -18.05 15.33 -15.49
N ASN A 312 -17.55 14.14 -15.81
CA ASN A 312 -18.26 12.86 -15.75
C ASN A 312 -17.23 11.75 -15.93
N ILE A 313 -17.13 10.77 -15.03
CA ILE A 313 -16.41 9.52 -15.35
C ILE A 313 -17.13 8.88 -16.56
N PRO A 314 -16.53 8.82 -17.76
CA PRO A 314 -17.15 8.16 -18.90
C PRO A 314 -17.42 6.70 -18.54
N GLY A 315 -18.55 6.17 -19.02
CA GLY A 315 -18.93 4.78 -18.81
C GLY A 315 -17.74 3.83 -19.05
N ALA A 316 -17.50 2.96 -18.06
CA ALA A 316 -16.41 2.00 -17.94
C ALA A 316 -15.01 2.58 -18.21
N ILE A 317 -14.24 2.88 -17.15
CA ILE A 317 -12.79 3.09 -17.29
C ILE A 317 -12.17 1.78 -17.78
N VAL A 318 -11.87 1.70 -19.08
CA VAL A 318 -11.32 0.53 -19.76
C VAL A 318 -9.82 0.40 -19.49
N GLY A 319 -9.32 -0.81 -19.27
CA GLY A 319 -7.88 -1.09 -19.26
C GLY A 319 -7.18 -0.94 -17.91
N ILE A 320 -7.92 -0.68 -16.82
CA ILE A 320 -7.39 -0.50 -15.46
C ILE A 320 -8.28 -1.25 -14.46
N PHE A 321 -7.66 -2.07 -13.61
CA PHE A 321 -8.37 -2.72 -12.50
C PHE A 321 -8.23 -2.01 -11.15
N SER A 322 -7.08 -1.39 -10.86
CA SER A 322 -6.81 -0.77 -9.56
C SER A 322 -5.98 0.50 -9.72
N ALA A 323 -6.60 1.68 -9.57
CA ALA A 323 -5.91 2.96 -9.64
C ALA A 323 -6.56 4.07 -8.82
N ILE A 324 -5.75 5.08 -8.53
CA ILE A 324 -6.14 6.41 -8.06
C ILE A 324 -5.54 7.42 -9.02
N ILE A 325 -6.35 8.32 -9.56
CA ILE A 325 -5.93 9.25 -10.63
C ILE A 325 -6.44 10.66 -10.29
N GLY A 326 -5.58 11.68 -10.37
CA GLY A 326 -5.90 13.07 -10.05
C GLY A 326 -5.66 13.44 -8.59
N GLY A 327 -6.34 14.47 -8.09
CA GLY A 327 -6.20 14.93 -6.69
C GLY A 327 -4.95 15.77 -6.39
N ASN A 328 -4.34 16.37 -7.41
CA ASN A 328 -3.23 17.33 -7.26
C ASN A 328 -3.64 18.65 -7.94
N SER A 329 -3.41 19.78 -7.27
CA SER A 329 -3.64 21.14 -7.76
C SER A 329 -2.58 21.64 -8.76
N ASP A 330 -1.50 20.89 -8.98
CA ASP A 330 -0.56 21.19 -10.06
C ASP A 330 -1.13 20.87 -11.45
N SER A 331 -0.54 21.48 -12.47
CA SER A 331 -0.94 21.28 -13.88
C SER A 331 -0.77 19.86 -14.39
N THR A 332 -0.07 19.00 -13.65
CA THR A 332 0.22 17.62 -14.04
C THR A 332 -0.46 16.68 -13.05
N PRO A 333 -1.46 15.90 -13.48
CA PRO A 333 -2.17 15.02 -12.59
C PRO A 333 -1.26 13.90 -12.08
N THR A 334 -1.44 13.50 -10.82
CA THR A 334 -0.74 12.37 -10.22
C THR A 334 -1.56 11.09 -10.39
N MET A 335 -0.89 9.93 -10.35
CA MET A 335 -1.55 8.64 -10.38
C MET A 335 -0.84 7.63 -9.48
N ASN A 336 -1.59 6.66 -8.99
CA ASN A 336 -1.13 5.44 -8.35
C ASN A 336 -1.90 4.28 -8.94
N LEU A 337 -1.24 3.37 -9.66
CA LEU A 337 -1.87 2.29 -10.43
C LEU A 337 -1.17 0.98 -10.13
N ASN A 338 -1.92 -0.05 -9.74
CA ASN A 338 -1.42 -1.41 -9.50
C ASN A 338 -1.83 -2.34 -10.65
N LEU A 339 -0.86 -3.06 -11.21
CA LEU A 339 -1.06 -3.96 -12.35
C LEU A 339 -0.31 -5.27 -12.18
N ASN A 340 -1.00 -6.41 -12.19
CA ASN A 340 -0.31 -7.70 -12.12
C ASN A 340 0.40 -7.99 -13.44
N SER A 341 1.73 -8.11 -13.37
CA SER A 341 2.58 -8.62 -14.45
C SER A 341 3.43 -9.78 -13.94
N THR A 342 3.98 -10.57 -14.84
CA THR A 342 5.05 -11.51 -14.50
C THR A 342 6.35 -10.73 -14.37
N ILE A 343 7.04 -10.80 -13.24
CA ILE A 343 8.40 -10.28 -13.13
C ILE A 343 9.36 -11.46 -13.22
N ASN A 344 10.30 -11.38 -14.15
CA ASN A 344 11.46 -12.25 -14.25
C ASN A 344 12.70 -11.48 -13.82
N LEU A 345 13.25 -11.86 -12.67
CA LEU A 345 14.51 -11.32 -12.15
C LEU A 345 15.65 -12.26 -12.54
N ASN A 346 16.58 -11.79 -13.37
CA ASN A 346 17.72 -12.58 -13.82
C ASN A 346 19.03 -11.87 -13.46
N GLY A 347 19.90 -12.54 -12.70
CA GLY A 347 21.24 -12.03 -12.46
C GLY A 347 22.02 -12.72 -11.34
N THR A 348 23.33 -12.48 -11.35
CA THR A 348 24.20 -12.90 -10.25
C THR A 348 24.15 -11.85 -9.15
N GLN A 349 23.68 -12.25 -7.96
CA GLN A 349 23.72 -11.38 -6.78
C GLN A 349 25.18 -11.09 -6.41
N THR A 350 25.60 -9.83 -6.52
CA THR A 350 26.95 -9.41 -6.11
C THR A 350 26.97 -8.70 -4.76
N THR A 351 25.89 -8.04 -4.35
CA THR A 351 25.82 -7.28 -3.09
C THR A 351 24.38 -7.17 -2.56
N LYS A 352 24.20 -7.31 -1.24
CA LYS A 352 22.91 -7.16 -0.55
C LYS A 352 23.07 -6.64 0.88
N GLY A 353 22.03 -6.02 1.42
CA GLY A 353 21.98 -5.59 2.82
C GLY A 353 20.75 -4.76 3.16
N SER A 354 20.67 -4.34 4.43
CA SER A 354 19.65 -3.42 4.94
C SER A 354 20.19 -2.00 4.99
N PHE A 355 19.33 -1.02 4.79
CA PHE A 355 19.67 0.37 5.11
C PHE A 355 19.91 0.53 6.62
N PRO A 356 20.77 1.46 7.04
CA PRO A 356 20.89 1.86 8.43
C PRO A 356 19.51 2.26 9.00
N SER A 357 19.24 1.90 10.25
CA SER A 357 17.96 2.18 10.94
C SER A 357 16.71 1.51 10.31
N SER A 358 16.88 0.46 9.50
CA SER A 358 15.80 -0.36 8.94
C SER A 358 15.80 -1.78 9.55
N PRO A 359 14.63 -2.36 9.92
CA PRO A 359 13.28 -1.80 9.78
C PRO A 359 12.96 -0.73 10.84
N THR A 360 12.00 0.14 10.54
CA THR A 360 11.42 1.12 11.46
C THR A 360 9.96 0.80 11.69
N SER A 361 9.51 0.88 12.96
CA SER A 361 8.12 0.66 13.34
C SER A 361 7.49 1.89 13.97
N VAL A 362 6.22 2.13 13.65
CA VAL A 362 5.39 3.21 14.18
C VAL A 362 4.03 2.65 14.61
N TYR A 363 3.35 3.34 15.53
CA TYR A 363 1.98 3.02 15.87
C TYR A 363 1.05 3.20 14.67
N VAL A 364 -0.11 2.55 14.69
CA VAL A 364 -1.11 2.74 13.64
C VAL A 364 -2.01 3.92 13.99
N PRO A 365 -2.08 4.97 13.16
CA PRO A 365 -3.00 6.08 13.36
C PRO A 365 -4.46 5.62 13.42
N GLY A 366 -5.22 6.20 14.34
CA GLY A 366 -6.61 5.84 14.60
C GLY A 366 -6.79 4.71 15.62
N SER A 367 -5.72 4.00 15.98
CA SER A 367 -5.76 3.07 17.13
C SER A 367 -5.82 3.83 18.46
N ILE A 368 -6.17 3.12 19.53
CA ILE A 368 -6.25 3.68 20.89
C ILE A 368 -4.82 3.81 21.43
N ILE A 369 -4.22 5.00 21.26
CA ILE A 369 -2.88 5.34 21.77
C ILE A 369 -3.01 6.13 23.08
N THR A 370 -2.42 5.61 24.15
CA THR A 370 -2.46 6.25 25.48
C THR A 370 -1.18 7.04 25.76
N SER A 371 -1.17 7.86 26.82
CA SER A 371 0.01 8.60 27.28
C SER A 371 1.17 7.70 27.77
N SER A 372 0.90 6.41 27.97
CA SER A 372 1.91 5.39 28.31
C SER A 372 2.57 4.74 27.10
N ALA A 373 2.12 5.06 25.88
CA ALA A 373 2.81 4.63 24.66
C ALA A 373 4.27 5.11 24.69
N GLN A 374 5.20 4.35 24.12
CA GLN A 374 6.61 4.71 24.10
C GLN A 374 6.93 5.36 22.77
N ASN A 375 7.93 6.25 22.74
CA ASN A 375 8.42 6.83 21.50
C ASN A 375 7.36 7.72 20.81
N PHE A 376 7.57 8.03 19.53
CA PHE A 376 6.76 8.98 18.78
C PHE A 376 5.33 8.47 18.53
N ILE A 377 4.36 9.31 18.88
CA ILE A 377 2.95 9.15 18.50
C ILE A 377 2.65 9.91 17.19
N PRO A 378 1.64 9.50 16.41
CA PRO A 378 1.32 10.20 15.17
C PRO A 378 0.81 11.61 15.43
N LEU A 379 1.22 12.55 14.59
CA LEU A 379 0.69 13.92 14.57
C LEU A 379 -0.73 13.97 14.01
N TYR A 380 -1.04 13.11 13.03
CA TYR A 380 -2.39 12.86 12.55
C TYR A 380 -2.87 11.50 13.08
N ASN A 381 -3.63 11.50 14.18
CA ASN A 381 -4.11 10.27 14.81
C ASN A 381 -5.59 9.98 14.49
N LYS A 382 -5.88 9.67 13.24
CA LYS A 382 -7.21 9.23 12.76
C LYS A 382 -7.07 7.99 11.88
N PRO A 383 -8.13 7.18 11.71
CA PRO A 383 -8.10 6.04 10.79
C PRO A 383 -7.63 6.46 9.39
N LEU A 384 -6.78 5.63 8.79
CA LEU A 384 -6.24 5.84 7.44
C LEU A 384 -7.14 5.15 6.39
N GLY A 385 -6.94 5.55 5.14
CA GLY A 385 -7.66 5.04 3.96
C GLY A 385 -8.99 5.74 3.70
N VAL A 386 -9.48 5.63 2.47
CA VAL A 386 -10.72 6.28 2.01
C VAL A 386 -11.93 5.36 2.17
N PHE A 387 -11.81 4.14 1.66
CA PHE A 387 -12.87 3.14 1.68
C PHE A 387 -12.31 1.71 1.61
N ASN A 388 -13.18 0.72 1.81
CA ASN A 388 -12.94 -0.71 1.58
C ASN A 388 -14.28 -1.46 1.42
N LEU A 389 -14.25 -2.76 1.14
CA LEU A 389 -15.43 -3.64 1.17
C LEU A 389 -15.44 -4.51 2.44
N LYS A 390 -16.62 -4.73 3.02
CA LYS A 390 -16.80 -5.63 4.18
C LYS A 390 -16.59 -7.10 3.83
N SER A 391 -16.94 -7.49 2.61
CA SER A 391 -16.90 -8.85 2.10
C SER A 391 -16.87 -8.82 0.58
N ARG A 392 -16.69 -10.01 -0.04
CA ARG A 392 -16.84 -10.14 -1.49
C ARG A 392 -18.27 -9.76 -1.93
N PRO A 393 -18.43 -9.06 -3.06
CA PRO A 393 -19.72 -8.89 -3.69
C PRO A 393 -20.22 -10.19 -4.31
N HIS A 394 -21.52 -10.24 -4.59
CA HIS A 394 -22.19 -11.41 -5.16
C HIS A 394 -22.69 -11.09 -6.56
N VAL A 395 -22.30 -11.93 -7.52
CA VAL A 395 -22.81 -11.90 -8.90
C VAL A 395 -23.70 -13.13 -9.08
N LEU A 396 -24.93 -12.93 -9.51
CA LEU A 396 -25.83 -14.00 -9.91
C LEU A 396 -25.57 -14.39 -11.35
N ALA A 397 -25.46 -15.68 -11.65
CA ALA A 397 -25.46 -16.21 -13.00
C ALA A 397 -26.74 -17.01 -13.27
N ARG A 398 -27.52 -16.59 -14.27
CA ARG A 398 -28.62 -17.36 -14.83
C ARG A 398 -28.13 -18.14 -16.04
N LEU A 399 -28.19 -19.46 -15.93
CA LEU A 399 -27.75 -20.39 -16.97
C LEU A 399 -28.97 -20.82 -17.79
N ASN A 400 -28.99 -20.53 -19.08
CA ASN A 400 -30.00 -21.08 -19.99
C ASN A 400 -29.54 -22.45 -20.48
N HIS A 401 -30.27 -23.50 -20.11
CA HIS A 401 -29.95 -24.89 -20.45
C HIS A 401 -30.47 -25.33 -21.82
N THR A 402 -31.25 -24.48 -22.49
CA THR A 402 -31.67 -24.70 -23.87
C THR A 402 -30.78 -23.87 -24.79
N PRO A 403 -30.10 -24.48 -25.77
CA PRO A 403 -29.32 -23.72 -26.72
C PRO A 403 -30.23 -22.85 -27.59
N ASP A 404 -29.75 -21.67 -28.00
CA ASP A 404 -30.45 -20.84 -28.99
C ASP A 404 -30.45 -21.52 -30.38
N ALA A 405 -31.05 -20.85 -31.37
CA ALA A 405 -31.21 -21.39 -32.73
C ALA A 405 -29.90 -21.81 -33.40
N ASP A 406 -28.77 -21.26 -32.94
CA ASP A 406 -27.44 -21.52 -33.48
C ASP A 406 -26.64 -22.51 -32.60
N GLY A 407 -27.25 -23.06 -31.55
CA GLY A 407 -26.64 -24.08 -30.69
C GLY A 407 -25.98 -23.55 -29.40
N TYR A 408 -26.25 -22.31 -28.98
CA TYR A 408 -25.53 -21.66 -27.87
C TYR A 408 -26.27 -21.63 -26.54
N TYR A 409 -25.54 -21.92 -25.48
CA TYR A 409 -26.00 -21.72 -24.11
C TYR A 409 -25.67 -20.28 -23.69
N ILE A 410 -26.70 -19.54 -23.28
CA ILE A 410 -26.57 -18.15 -22.83
C ILE A 410 -26.45 -18.13 -21.31
N THR A 411 -25.44 -17.43 -20.81
CA THR A 411 -25.32 -17.10 -19.39
C THR A 411 -25.50 -15.60 -19.21
N GLU A 412 -26.49 -15.23 -18.40
CA GLU A 412 -26.74 -13.85 -17.98
C GLU A 412 -26.17 -13.64 -16.58
N TYR A 413 -25.39 -12.58 -16.38
CA TYR A 413 -24.82 -12.20 -15.09
C TYR A 413 -25.51 -10.95 -14.58
N PHE A 414 -25.86 -10.95 -13.30
CA PHE A 414 -26.51 -9.84 -12.62
C PHE A 414 -25.76 -9.50 -11.34
N LEU A 415 -25.62 -8.22 -11.05
CA LEU A 415 -25.12 -7.80 -9.75
C LEU A 415 -26.24 -8.01 -8.71
N ASN A 416 -26.02 -8.91 -7.76
CA ASN A 416 -27.00 -9.26 -6.73
C ASN A 416 -26.80 -8.48 -5.43
N SER A 417 -25.57 -8.03 -5.19
CA SER A 417 -25.23 -7.28 -4.00
C SER A 417 -25.70 -5.83 -4.09
N GLN A 418 -26.38 -5.35 -3.04
CA GLN A 418 -26.50 -3.92 -2.77
C GLN A 418 -25.11 -3.40 -2.39
N MET A 419 -24.31 -3.03 -3.39
CA MET A 419 -22.93 -2.57 -3.21
C MET A 419 -22.81 -1.43 -2.20
N ASP A 420 -23.80 -0.54 -2.16
CA ASP A 420 -23.96 0.50 -1.12
C ASP A 420 -23.85 -0.03 0.33
N GLN A 421 -24.24 -1.28 0.59
CA GLN A 421 -24.14 -1.89 1.92
C GLN A 421 -22.78 -2.54 2.20
N LEU A 422 -22.07 -2.93 1.14
CA LEU A 422 -20.76 -3.56 1.20
C LEU A 422 -19.63 -2.54 1.31
N ILE A 423 -19.78 -1.39 0.65
CA ILE A 423 -18.80 -0.30 0.71
C ILE A 423 -18.80 0.29 2.13
N VAL A 424 -17.61 0.39 2.71
CA VAL A 424 -17.38 1.08 3.98
C VAL A 424 -16.45 2.23 3.73
N THR A 425 -16.87 3.42 4.13
CA THR A 425 -16.08 4.64 4.00
C THR A 425 -15.53 5.09 5.34
N ASN A 426 -14.39 5.78 5.31
CA ASN A 426 -13.81 6.40 6.47
C ASN A 426 -14.65 7.62 6.93
N PRO A 427 -15.34 7.58 8.08
CA PRO A 427 -16.23 8.67 8.50
C PRO A 427 -15.48 9.95 8.91
N ASP A 428 -14.19 9.85 9.27
CA ASP A 428 -13.34 11.02 9.54
C ASP A 428 -13.03 11.82 8.27
N LEU A 429 -13.14 11.16 7.11
CA LEU A 429 -12.95 11.75 5.79
C LEU A 429 -14.28 12.10 5.12
N ILE A 430 -15.19 11.13 5.05
CA ILE A 430 -16.48 11.26 4.35
C ILE A 430 -17.49 11.89 5.30
N ASN A 431 -17.58 13.21 5.22
CA ASN A 431 -18.46 14.04 6.05
C ASN A 431 -18.60 15.44 5.43
N THR A 432 -19.40 16.30 6.06
CA THR A 432 -19.69 17.66 5.58
C THR A 432 -18.73 18.74 6.09
N SER A 433 -17.67 18.38 6.82
CA SER A 433 -16.70 19.37 7.32
C SER A 433 -15.92 19.99 6.16
N THR A 434 -15.37 21.19 6.34
CA THR A 434 -14.57 21.89 5.31
C THR A 434 -13.36 21.09 4.85
N THR A 435 -12.80 20.24 5.72
CA THR A 435 -11.67 19.36 5.36
C THR A 435 -12.12 17.97 4.93
N GLY A 436 -13.41 17.66 5.03
CA GLY A 436 -14.01 16.39 4.58
C GLY A 436 -14.09 16.28 3.05
N ALA A 437 -14.71 15.20 2.61
CA ALA A 437 -14.99 14.92 1.20
C ALA A 437 -16.30 14.14 1.06
N TYR A 438 -16.79 13.99 -0.16
CA TYR A 438 -17.90 13.09 -0.49
C TYR A 438 -17.59 12.27 -1.74
N ILE A 439 -18.30 11.16 -1.92
CA ILE A 439 -18.22 10.31 -3.10
C ILE A 439 -19.28 10.76 -4.11
N ALA A 440 -18.88 10.93 -5.36
CA ALA A 440 -19.73 11.29 -6.48
C ALA A 440 -19.51 10.32 -7.65
N GLN A 441 -20.49 10.24 -8.55
CA GLN A 441 -20.38 9.50 -9.82
C GLN A 441 -19.93 8.05 -9.63
N MET A 442 -20.55 7.35 -8.67
CA MET A 442 -20.27 5.93 -8.44
C MET A 442 -20.80 5.10 -9.60
N ASN A 443 -19.95 4.22 -10.12
CA ASN A 443 -20.26 3.25 -11.15
C ASN A 443 -19.78 1.88 -10.70
N GLU A 444 -20.58 0.88 -11.00
CA GLU A 444 -20.33 -0.54 -10.72
C GLU A 444 -20.44 -1.28 -12.04
N ALA A 445 -19.50 -2.20 -12.29
CA ALA A 445 -19.48 -2.99 -13.50
C ALA A 445 -19.09 -4.43 -13.20
N ILE A 446 -19.85 -5.37 -13.77
CA ILE A 446 -19.48 -6.79 -13.76
C ILE A 446 -18.26 -6.99 -14.65
N VAL A 447 -17.31 -7.78 -14.17
CA VAL A 447 -16.09 -8.16 -14.90
C VAL A 447 -15.93 -9.68 -14.86
N LEU A 448 -15.83 -10.30 -16.04
CA LEU A 448 -15.42 -11.70 -16.16
C LEU A 448 -13.91 -11.75 -16.40
N ILE A 449 -13.19 -12.54 -15.61
CA ILE A 449 -11.73 -12.64 -15.63
C ILE A 449 -11.32 -13.95 -16.29
N ASP A 450 -10.47 -13.83 -17.31
CA ASP A 450 -9.98 -14.90 -18.17
C ASP A 450 -11.09 -15.87 -18.65
N PRO A 451 -12.20 -15.35 -19.20
CA PRO A 451 -13.25 -16.19 -19.74
C PRO A 451 -12.73 -17.02 -20.93
N ASN A 452 -13.25 -18.24 -21.10
CA ASN A 452 -12.88 -19.10 -22.22
C ASN A 452 -13.15 -18.40 -23.57
N THR A 453 -12.14 -18.38 -24.43
CA THR A 453 -12.15 -17.68 -25.73
C THR A 453 -12.92 -18.42 -26.82
N THR A 454 -13.33 -19.67 -26.62
CA THR A 454 -14.28 -20.36 -27.54
C THR A 454 -15.72 -19.91 -27.29
N PHE A 455 -16.00 -18.62 -27.46
CA PHE A 455 -17.34 -18.03 -27.51
C PHE A 455 -17.69 -17.70 -28.97
N TYR A 456 -18.97 -17.80 -29.34
CA TYR A 456 -19.42 -17.48 -30.71
C TYR A 456 -19.75 -15.99 -30.88
N SER A 457 -20.34 -15.36 -29.86
CA SER A 457 -20.63 -13.93 -29.89
C SER A 457 -20.61 -13.33 -28.47
N VAL A 458 -20.04 -12.14 -28.39
CA VAL A 458 -20.28 -11.21 -27.29
C VAL A 458 -21.55 -10.45 -27.69
N LYS A 459 -22.70 -10.72 -27.06
CA LYS A 459 -23.94 -10.01 -27.36
C LYS A 459 -23.97 -8.70 -26.55
N ASN A 460 -24.30 -7.59 -27.22
CA ASN A 460 -24.59 -6.24 -26.70
C ASN A 460 -23.82 -5.76 -25.46
N GLY A 461 -23.02 -4.70 -25.60
CA GLY A 461 -22.58 -3.91 -24.44
C GLY A 461 -21.55 -4.60 -23.55
N ILE A 462 -20.48 -5.17 -24.13
CA ILE A 462 -19.33 -5.69 -23.39
C ILE A 462 -18.04 -5.16 -24.02
N ASN A 463 -17.13 -4.68 -23.18
CA ASN A 463 -15.78 -4.27 -23.53
C ASN A 463 -14.81 -5.43 -23.30
N VAL A 464 -14.01 -5.77 -24.31
CA VAL A 464 -12.93 -6.76 -24.18
C VAL A 464 -11.62 -6.05 -23.89
N GLU A 465 -11.10 -6.29 -22.69
CA GLU A 465 -9.93 -5.61 -22.16
C GLU A 465 -8.78 -6.59 -21.98
N SER A 466 -7.55 -6.11 -22.14
CA SER A 466 -6.38 -6.84 -21.67
C SER A 466 -5.72 -5.97 -20.62
N ILE A 467 -5.69 -6.47 -19.39
CA ILE A 467 -5.22 -5.72 -18.21
C ILE A 467 -4.21 -6.60 -17.49
N GLY A 468 -2.96 -6.15 -17.47
CA GLY A 468 -1.86 -6.97 -16.95
C GLY A 468 -1.76 -8.31 -17.69
N GLY A 469 -1.75 -9.40 -16.93
CA GLY A 469 -1.77 -10.77 -17.45
C GLY A 469 -3.15 -11.33 -17.83
N HIS A 470 -4.22 -10.54 -17.68
CA HIS A 470 -5.60 -11.01 -17.82
C HIS A 470 -6.25 -10.58 -19.14
N THR A 471 -7.16 -11.42 -19.65
CA THR A 471 -8.22 -11.01 -20.58
C THR A 471 -9.50 -10.82 -19.79
N ALA A 472 -10.14 -9.66 -19.92
CA ALA A 472 -11.31 -9.31 -19.12
C ALA A 472 -12.48 -8.91 -20.02
N PHE A 473 -13.66 -9.41 -19.73
CA PHE A 473 -14.91 -8.93 -20.33
C PHE A 473 -15.60 -8.04 -19.29
N THR A 474 -15.72 -6.76 -19.60
CA THR A 474 -16.32 -5.77 -18.71
C THR A 474 -17.64 -5.32 -19.28
N GLN A 475 -18.63 -5.12 -18.43
CA GLN A 475 -19.92 -4.58 -18.82
C GLN A 475 -19.75 -3.18 -19.43
N SER A 476 -20.34 -2.95 -20.60
CA SER A 476 -20.44 -1.61 -21.18
C SER A 476 -21.51 -0.84 -20.45
N ILE A 477 -21.14 0.33 -19.94
CA ILE A 477 -22.08 1.27 -19.33
C ILE A 477 -22.64 2.13 -20.48
N THR A 478 -23.71 1.65 -21.10
CA THR A 478 -24.54 2.42 -22.05
C THR A 478 -25.90 2.67 -21.40
N ASP A 479 -26.47 3.86 -21.59
CA ASP A 479 -27.72 4.30 -20.96
C ASP A 479 -28.84 3.24 -21.05
N GLY A 480 -29.17 2.59 -19.93
CA GLY A 480 -30.39 1.78 -19.82
C GLY A 480 -30.34 0.55 -18.91
N GLU A 481 -29.24 -0.20 -18.85
CA GLU A 481 -29.16 -1.46 -18.08
C GLU A 481 -27.76 -1.64 -17.45
N LEU A 482 -27.58 -1.06 -16.26
CA LEU A 482 -26.28 -0.98 -15.57
C LEU A 482 -25.88 -2.26 -14.80
N ASP A 483 -26.74 -3.27 -14.73
CA ASP A 483 -26.54 -4.42 -13.82
C ASP A 483 -26.56 -5.78 -14.51
N GLN A 484 -26.53 -5.84 -15.85
CA GLN A 484 -26.56 -7.09 -16.60
C GLN A 484 -25.44 -7.22 -17.64
N MET A 485 -24.86 -8.42 -17.72
CA MET A 485 -23.94 -8.84 -18.79
C MET A 485 -24.40 -10.20 -19.36
N SER A 486 -24.26 -10.43 -20.67
CA SER A 486 -24.64 -11.70 -21.29
C SER A 486 -23.53 -12.30 -22.16
N THR A 487 -23.28 -13.60 -22.02
CA THR A 487 -22.28 -14.35 -22.82
C THR A 487 -22.87 -15.62 -23.42
N GLY A 488 -22.42 -16.02 -24.60
CA GLY A 488 -22.86 -17.26 -25.27
C GLY A 488 -21.72 -18.28 -25.44
N TYR A 489 -21.92 -19.51 -24.96
CA TYR A 489 -20.94 -20.60 -25.01
C TYR A 489 -21.44 -21.81 -25.81
N TYR A 490 -20.49 -22.55 -26.40
CA TYR A 490 -20.74 -23.86 -27.03
C TYR A 490 -20.92 -25.01 -26.02
N ALA A 491 -20.67 -24.74 -24.73
CA ALA A 491 -20.78 -25.73 -23.66
C ALA A 491 -21.83 -25.30 -22.63
N PRO A 492 -22.64 -26.24 -22.11
CA PRO A 492 -23.76 -25.94 -21.21
C PRO A 492 -23.37 -25.44 -19.81
N TYR A 493 -22.10 -25.60 -19.42
CA TYR A 493 -21.62 -25.27 -18.07
C TYR A 493 -20.22 -24.69 -18.13
N TYR A 494 -20.12 -23.37 -18.32
CA TYR A 494 -18.89 -22.63 -18.10
C TYR A 494 -19.12 -21.52 -17.07
N VAL A 495 -18.26 -21.49 -16.07
CA VAL A 495 -18.36 -20.62 -14.90
C VAL A 495 -17.02 -19.87 -14.78
N PRO A 496 -16.91 -18.65 -15.31
CA PRO A 496 -15.67 -17.88 -15.23
C PRO A 496 -15.42 -17.39 -13.80
N THR A 497 -14.20 -16.91 -13.55
CA THR A 497 -13.96 -16.07 -12.37
C THR A 497 -14.67 -14.74 -12.59
N VAL A 498 -15.43 -14.29 -11.59
CA VAL A 498 -16.18 -13.03 -11.64
C VAL A 498 -15.61 -12.02 -10.65
N ALA A 499 -15.71 -10.76 -11.03
CA ALA A 499 -15.31 -9.61 -10.22
C ALA A 499 -16.29 -8.45 -10.44
N VAL A 500 -16.25 -7.48 -9.53
CA VAL A 500 -16.99 -6.22 -9.63
C VAL A 500 -15.99 -5.08 -9.62
N ARG A 501 -16.00 -4.26 -10.67
CA ARG A 501 -15.23 -3.01 -10.75
C ARG A 501 -16.08 -1.87 -10.20
N ILE A 502 -15.56 -1.20 -9.19
CA ILE A 502 -16.13 0.02 -8.64
C ILE A 502 -15.28 1.18 -9.13
N SER A 503 -15.92 2.25 -9.59
CA SER A 503 -15.26 3.51 -9.88
C SER A 503 -16.07 4.69 -9.39
N PHE A 504 -15.42 5.72 -8.86
CA PHE A 504 -16.08 6.91 -8.35
C PHE A 504 -15.11 8.09 -8.26
N GLN A 505 -15.67 9.30 -8.12
CA GLN A 505 -14.89 10.50 -7.78
C GLN A 505 -14.99 10.78 -6.29
N LEU A 506 -13.84 10.97 -5.63
CA LEU A 506 -13.79 11.60 -4.33
C LEU A 506 -13.61 13.09 -4.51
N VAL A 507 -14.56 13.88 -4.02
CA VAL A 507 -14.59 15.34 -4.15
C VAL A 507 -14.33 15.98 -2.78
N PRO A 508 -13.18 16.66 -2.59
CA PRO A 508 -12.89 17.42 -1.37
C PRO A 508 -13.85 18.60 -1.17
N ASN A 509 -14.30 18.82 0.07
CA ASN A 509 -15.18 19.93 0.42
C ASN A 509 -14.46 21.29 0.44
N ASN A 510 -13.13 21.29 0.46
CA ASN A 510 -12.29 22.49 0.46
C ASN A 510 -12.04 23.06 -0.95
N GLY A 511 -12.61 22.45 -2.00
CA GLY A 511 -12.41 22.85 -3.39
C GLY A 511 -11.10 22.37 -4.01
N ALA A 512 -10.33 21.51 -3.32
CA ALA A 512 -9.19 20.84 -3.93
C ALA A 512 -9.64 19.90 -5.06
N PRO A 513 -8.77 19.57 -6.02
CA PRO A 513 -9.12 18.73 -7.15
C PRO A 513 -9.63 17.35 -6.72
N ALA A 514 -10.63 16.84 -7.45
CA ALA A 514 -11.17 15.51 -7.22
C ALA A 514 -10.15 14.41 -7.59
N SER A 515 -10.29 13.25 -6.94
CA SER A 515 -9.54 12.04 -7.25
C SER A 515 -10.49 10.98 -7.80
N THR A 516 -10.14 10.35 -8.91
CA THR A 516 -10.88 9.20 -9.47
C THR A 516 -10.30 7.92 -8.92
N PHE A 517 -11.16 7.10 -8.29
CA PHE A 517 -10.83 5.77 -7.82
C PHE A 517 -11.36 4.72 -8.79
N VAL A 518 -10.57 3.70 -9.08
CA VAL A 518 -10.98 2.48 -9.79
C VAL A 518 -10.44 1.30 -9.00
N LYS A 519 -11.30 0.40 -8.55
CA LYS A 519 -10.91 -0.81 -7.82
C LYS A 519 -11.76 -1.98 -8.26
N THR A 520 -11.13 -3.11 -8.56
CA THR A 520 -11.81 -4.34 -8.98
C THR A 520 -11.71 -5.35 -7.85
N PHE A 521 -12.83 -5.91 -7.42
CA PHE A 521 -12.92 -6.86 -6.32
C PHE A 521 -13.38 -8.22 -6.82
N LEU A 522 -12.75 -9.31 -6.39
CA LEU A 522 -13.26 -10.67 -6.63
C LEU A 522 -14.66 -10.80 -6.04
N ALA A 523 -15.56 -11.37 -6.84
CA ALA A 523 -16.93 -11.66 -6.45
C ALA A 523 -17.12 -13.17 -6.23
N ASP A 524 -18.06 -13.50 -5.35
CA ASP A 524 -18.63 -14.85 -5.29
C ASP A 524 -19.73 -14.97 -6.35
N LEU A 525 -19.79 -16.13 -7.00
CA LEU A 525 -20.74 -16.39 -8.09
C LEU A 525 -21.85 -17.34 -7.63
N ASP A 526 -23.07 -16.83 -7.64
CA ASP A 526 -24.26 -17.57 -7.27
C ASP A 526 -24.97 -18.04 -8.53
N THR A 527 -25.04 -19.35 -8.78
CA THR A 527 -25.75 -19.89 -9.94
C THR A 527 -27.21 -20.14 -9.63
N ILE A 528 -28.11 -19.61 -10.45
CA ILE A 528 -29.52 -19.96 -10.46
C ILE A 528 -29.82 -20.78 -11.72
N GLY A 529 -30.44 -21.94 -11.53
CA GLY A 529 -30.89 -22.78 -12.66
C GLY A 529 -31.98 -22.06 -13.43
N GLY A 530 -31.74 -21.78 -14.72
CA GLY A 530 -32.81 -21.46 -15.66
C GLY A 530 -33.59 -22.74 -15.99
N TYR A 531 -34.85 -22.60 -16.38
CA TYR A 531 -35.70 -23.72 -16.78
C TYR A 531 -35.22 -24.43 -18.04
#